data_AF-A0A524EEQ5-F1
#
_entry.id   AF-A0A524EEQ5-F1
#
_cell.length_a   1.000
_cell.length_b   1.000
_cell.length_c   1.000
_cell.angle_alpha   90.00
_cell.angle_beta   90.00
_cell.angle_gamma   90.00
#
_symmetry.space_group_name_H-M   'P 1'
#
loop_
_entity.id
_entity.type
_entity.pdbx_description
1 polymer ?
#
loop_
_entity_poly.entity_id
_entity_poly.type
_entity_poly.pdbx_seq_one_letter_code
_entity_poly.pdbx_strand_id
1 'polypeptide(L)'
;MGDVQKTDKLMRIMAIITGIIALGESILKLFNISILQYDFGLIGGLFCIILSIFVIFLGIKPITHTPAILGVIGIVIIIFGVLLGGLAILLAAFIGALS
;
A
#
# COMPACT_ATOMS: atom_id res chain seq x y z
N MET A 1 16.61 0.02 -24.34
CA MET A 1 15.54 0.34 -23.37
C MET A 1 16.04 -0.07 -22.00
N GLY A 2 16.66 0.87 -21.27
CA GLY A 2 17.43 0.60 -20.06
C GLY A 2 16.56 0.11 -18.91
N ASP A 3 17.11 -0.79 -18.10
CA ASP A 3 16.36 -1.57 -17.11
C ASP A 3 15.64 -0.71 -16.06
N VAL A 4 16.10 0.50 -15.81
CA VAL A 4 15.44 1.56 -15.01
C VAL A 4 13.98 1.77 -15.43
N GLN A 5 13.70 1.84 -16.74
CA GLN A 5 12.34 2.08 -17.24
C GLN A 5 11.41 0.87 -17.06
N LYS A 6 11.97 -0.34 -16.92
CA LYS A 6 11.20 -1.56 -16.63
C LYS A 6 10.88 -1.65 -15.15
N THR A 7 11.84 -1.33 -14.29
CA THR A 7 11.68 -1.32 -12.83
C THR A 7 10.63 -0.29 -12.39
N ASP A 8 10.60 0.90 -13.00
CA ASP A 8 9.54 1.90 -12.76
C ASP A 8 8.14 1.39 -13.10
N LYS A 9 8.00 0.68 -14.23
CA LYS A 9 6.71 0.07 -14.62
C LYS A 9 6.31 -1.04 -13.65
N LEU A 10 7.26 -1.85 -13.22
CA LEU A 10 7.02 -2.91 -12.23
C LEU A 10 6.58 -2.33 -10.89
N MET A 11 7.25 -1.28 -10.38
CA MET A 11 6.83 -0.58 -9.16
C MET A 11 5.39 -0.10 -9.26
N ARG A 12 5.01 0.53 -10.38
CA ARG A 12 3.64 1.05 -10.57
C ARG A 12 2.59 -0.05 -10.55
N ILE A 13 2.84 -1.14 -11.26
CA ILE A 13 1.94 -2.30 -11.28
C ILE A 13 1.83 -2.91 -9.88
N MET A 14 2.95 -3.09 -9.19
CA MET A 14 2.98 -3.60 -7.82
C MET A 14 2.23 -2.68 -6.87
N ALA A 15 2.41 -1.36 -6.96
CA ALA A 15 1.68 -0.40 -6.12
C ALA A 15 0.16 -0.50 -6.32
N ILE A 16 -0.31 -0.67 -7.56
CA ILE A 16 -1.74 -0.86 -7.83
C ILE A 16 -2.25 -2.18 -7.23
N ILE A 17 -1.58 -3.30 -7.50
CA ILE A 17 -1.98 -4.63 -7.00
C ILE A 17 -2.01 -4.64 -5.47
N THR A 18 -0.96 -4.12 -4.85
CA THR A 18 -0.82 -4.10 -3.38
C THR A 18 -1.77 -3.12 -2.72
N GLY A 19 -2.07 -1.98 -3.38
CA GLY A 19 -3.13 -1.08 -2.96
C GLY A 19 -4.52 -1.71 -3.00
N ILE A 20 -4.82 -2.56 -4.00
CA ILE A 20 -6.09 -3.31 -4.05
C ILE A 20 -6.17 -4.34 -2.93
N ILE A 21 -5.08 -5.06 -2.64
CA ILE A 21 -5.01 -6.01 -1.52
C ILE A 21 -5.25 -5.28 -0.19
N ALA A 22 -4.56 -4.15 0.02
CA ALA A 22 -4.73 -3.33 1.21
C ALA A 22 -6.16 -2.79 1.35
N LEU A 23 -6.80 -2.41 0.24
CA LEU A 23 -8.19 -1.97 0.22
C LEU A 23 -9.13 -3.11 0.65
N GLY A 24 -8.94 -4.32 0.10
CA GLY A 24 -9.72 -5.50 0.48
C GLY A 24 -9.59 -5.84 1.96
N GLU A 25 -8.37 -5.86 2.49
CA GLU A 25 -8.11 -6.12 3.91
C GLU A 25 -8.68 -5.00 4.81
N SER A 26 -8.63 -3.75 4.36
CA SER A 26 -9.25 -2.62 5.08
C SER A 26 -10.78 -2.74 5.14
N ILE A 27 -11.42 -3.23 4.08
CA ILE A 27 -12.87 -3.52 4.07
C ILE A 27 -13.19 -4.67 5.03
N LEU A 28 -12.42 -5.77 5.00
CA LEU A 28 -12.61 -6.89 5.93
C LEU A 28 -12.49 -6.42 7.39
N LYS A 29 -11.55 -5.52 7.66
CA LYS A 29 -11.40 -4.89 8.98
C LYS A 29 -12.64 -4.11 9.41
N LEU A 30 -13.36 -3.43 8.51
CA LEU A 30 -14.63 -2.77 8.85
C LEU A 30 -15.70 -3.76 9.35
N PHE A 31 -15.65 -5.01 8.89
CA PHE A 31 -16.54 -6.08 9.36
C PHE A 31 -16.00 -6.79 10.62
N ASN A 32 -14.98 -6.23 11.29
CA ASN A 32 -14.28 -6.83 12.40
C ASN A 32 -13.57 -8.16 12.04
N ILE A 33 -13.35 -8.42 10.75
CA ILE A 33 -12.62 -9.58 10.25
C ILE A 33 -11.19 -9.10 10.00
N SER A 34 -10.35 -9.17 11.03
CA SER A 34 -8.96 -8.73 10.96
C SER A 34 -8.00 -9.84 11.33
N ILE A 35 -6.85 -9.85 10.66
CA ILE A 35 -5.78 -10.83 10.89
C ILE A 35 -5.02 -10.48 12.19
N LEU A 36 -4.91 -9.18 12.49
CA LEU A 36 -4.31 -8.66 13.71
C LEU A 36 -5.37 -8.36 14.76
N GLN A 37 -5.16 -8.85 15.99
CA GLN A 37 -6.00 -8.54 17.16
C GLN A 37 -5.82 -7.10 17.68
N TYR A 38 -4.91 -6.29 17.10
CA TYR A 38 -4.73 -4.89 17.47
C TYR A 38 -5.70 -4.02 16.66
N ASP A 39 -6.69 -3.46 17.35
CA ASP A 39 -7.82 -2.80 16.70
C ASP A 39 -7.90 -1.32 17.06
N PHE A 40 -7.58 -0.47 16.08
CA PHE A 40 -8.01 0.94 16.07
C PHE A 40 -9.50 1.07 15.69
N GLY A 41 -10.20 -0.07 15.58
CA GLY A 41 -11.61 -0.18 15.29
C GLY A 41 -11.95 0.27 13.87
N LEU A 42 -13.21 0.64 13.73
CA LEU A 42 -13.83 1.11 12.50
C LEU A 42 -13.10 2.33 11.90
N ILE A 43 -12.55 3.21 12.76
CA ILE A 43 -11.81 4.41 12.36
C ILE A 43 -10.50 4.04 11.67
N GLY A 44 -9.77 3.06 12.21
CA GLY A 44 -8.55 2.54 11.59
C GLY A 44 -8.82 1.92 10.21
N GLY A 45 -9.91 1.15 10.09
CA GLY A 45 -10.33 0.57 8.80
C GLY A 45 -10.67 1.64 7.75
N LEU A 46 -11.47 2.65 8.12
CA LEU A 46 -11.82 3.77 7.23
C LEU A 46 -10.58 4.55 6.77
N PHE A 47 -9.65 4.80 7.69
CA PHE A 47 -8.42 5.50 7.37
C PHE A 47 -7.53 4.69 6.40
N CYS A 48 -7.40 3.39 6.62
CA CYS A 48 -6.66 2.50 5.72
C CYS A 48 -7.30 2.40 4.33
N ILE A 49 -8.62 2.51 4.19
CA ILE A 49 -9.29 2.58 2.88
C ILE A 49 -8.80 3.81 2.10
N ILE A 50 -8.80 4.98 2.74
CA ILE A 50 -8.37 6.24 2.10
C ILE A 50 -6.91 6.13 1.65
N LEU A 51 -6.04 5.61 2.52
CA LEU A 51 -4.63 5.42 2.19
C LEU A 51 -4.43 4.39 1.08
N SER A 52 -5.19 3.30 1.07
CA SER A 52 -5.11 2.27 0.01
C SER A 52 -5.52 2.83 -1.35
N ILE A 53 -6.55 3.67 -1.40
CA ILE A 53 -6.95 4.40 -2.62
C ILE A 53 -5.81 5.32 -3.07
N PHE A 54 -5.18 6.03 -2.14
CA PHE A 54 -4.06 6.92 -2.46
C PHE A 54 -2.85 6.15 -3.02
N VAL A 55 -2.56 4.96 -2.50
CA VAL A 55 -1.52 4.05 -3.03
C VAL A 55 -1.81 3.62 -4.47
N ILE A 56 -3.06 3.25 -4.77
CA ILE A 56 -3.47 2.92 -6.14
C ILE A 56 -3.26 4.13 -7.06
N PHE A 57 -3.63 5.33 -6.59
CA PHE A 57 -3.46 6.56 -7.37
C PHE A 57 -1.99 6.85 -7.65
N LEU A 58 -1.10 6.64 -6.68
CA LEU A 58 0.36 6.76 -6.86
C LEU A 58 0.91 5.74 -7.86
N GLY A 59 0.37 4.53 -7.91
CA GLY A 59 0.72 3.55 -8.95
C GLY A 59 0.29 4.00 -10.35
N ILE A 60 -0.91 4.56 -10.47
CA ILE A 60 -1.44 5.09 -11.74
C ILE A 60 -0.63 6.31 -12.19
N LYS A 61 -0.34 7.25 -11.29
CA LYS A 61 0.41 8.47 -11.58
C LYS A 61 1.52 8.68 -10.55
N PRO A 62 2.71 8.10 -10.79
CA PRO A 62 3.83 8.24 -9.88
C PRO A 62 4.37 9.67 -9.94
N ILE A 63 4.79 10.13 -8.77
CA ILE A 63 5.52 11.37 -8.51
C ILE A 63 6.99 11.01 -8.24
N THR A 64 7.89 11.99 -8.28
CA THR A 64 9.34 11.85 -8.07
C THR A 64 9.73 11.09 -6.79
N HIS A 65 8.91 11.16 -5.74
CA HIS A 65 9.18 10.52 -4.44
C HIS A 65 8.23 9.35 -4.13
N THR A 66 7.62 8.75 -5.16
CA THR A 66 6.66 7.64 -4.99
C THR A 66 7.18 6.49 -4.14
N PRO A 67 8.42 5.99 -4.30
CA PRO A 67 8.92 4.88 -3.49
C PRO A 67 8.93 5.22 -1.99
N ALA A 68 9.43 6.41 -1.63
CA ALA A 68 9.48 6.86 -0.25
C ALA A 68 8.06 7.06 0.34
N ILE A 69 7.15 7.65 -0.44
CA ILE A 69 5.75 7.85 -0.02
C ILE A 69 5.05 6.50 0.20
N LEU A 70 5.21 5.55 -0.72
CA LEU A 70 4.68 4.19 -0.57
C LEU A 70 5.22 3.51 0.69
N GLY A 71 6.51 3.68 0.98
CA GLY A 71 7.12 3.13 2.19
C GLY A 71 6.50 3.68 3.47
N VAL A 72 6.32 5.00 3.56
CA VAL A 72 5.68 5.64 4.72
C VAL A 72 4.23 5.18 4.84
N ILE A 73 3.47 5.16 3.74
CA ILE A 73 2.07 4.71 3.76
C ILE A 73 1.96 3.25 4.18
N GLY A 74 2.84 2.38 3.67
CA GLY A 74 2.87 0.96 4.04
C GLY A 74 3.05 0.77 5.54
N ILE A 75 3.99 1.49 6.16
CA ILE A 75 4.20 1.47 7.62
C ILE A 75 2.94 1.93 8.37
N VAL A 76 2.35 3.04 7.93
CA VAL A 76 1.14 3.59 8.56
C VAL A 76 -0.02 2.58 8.49
N ILE A 77 -0.25 1.96 7.33
CA ILE A 77 -1.30 0.94 7.13
C ILE A 77 -1.09 -0.26 8.06
N ILE A 78 0.17 -0.71 8.26
CA ILE A 78 0.50 -1.79 9.21
C ILE A 78 0.17 -1.39 10.64
N ILE A 79 0.55 -0.18 11.06
CA ILE A 79 0.26 0.32 12.41
C ILE A 79 -1.25 0.34 12.66
N PHE A 80 -2.04 0.75 11.68
CA PHE A 80 -3.50 0.73 11.76
C PHE A 80 -4.11 -0.67 11.60
N GLY A 81 -3.29 -1.72 11.50
CA GLY A 81 -3.67 -3.12 11.59
C GLY A 81 -4.20 -3.75 10.31
N VAL A 82 -3.70 -3.29 9.16
CA VAL A 82 -3.84 -3.93 7.84
C VAL A 82 -2.45 -4.46 7.45
N LEU A 83 -2.23 -5.75 7.64
CA LEU A 83 -0.89 -6.33 7.66
C LEU A 83 -0.42 -6.76 6.27
N LEU A 84 -1.21 -7.57 5.57
CA LEU A 84 -0.83 -8.13 4.27
C LEU A 84 -0.71 -7.03 3.21
N GLY A 85 -1.71 -6.14 3.16
CA GLY A 85 -1.70 -4.98 2.30
C GLY A 85 -0.50 -4.06 2.58
N GLY A 86 -0.28 -3.72 3.85
CA GLY A 86 0.82 -2.83 4.24
C GLY A 86 2.20 -3.41 3.94
N LEU A 87 2.42 -4.70 4.21
CA LEU A 87 3.67 -5.39 3.87
C LEU A 87 3.91 -5.45 2.36
N ALA A 88 2.86 -5.72 1.58
CA ALA A 88 2.99 -5.78 0.13
C ALA A 88 3.30 -4.39 -0.47
N ILE A 89 2.71 -3.32 0.09
CA ILE A 89 3.04 -1.94 -0.27
C ILE A 89 4.51 -1.61 0.05
N LEU A 90 5.04 -2.09 1.17
CA LEU A 90 6.47 -1.94 1.48
C LEU A 90 7.37 -2.64 0.46
N LEU A 91 7.00 -3.84 0.01
CA LEU A 91 7.73 -4.51 -1.06
C LEU A 91 7.71 -3.70 -2.36
N ALA A 92 6.55 -3.12 -2.73
CA ALA A 92 6.45 -2.24 -3.88
C ALA A 92 7.34 -0.99 -3.73
N ALA A 93 7.40 -0.42 -2.52
CA ALA A 93 8.28 0.70 -2.19
C ALA A 93 9.77 0.34 -2.33
N PHE A 94 10.18 -0.83 -1.83
CA PHE A 94 11.56 -1.33 -1.97
C PHE A 94 11.95 -1.53 -3.44
N ILE A 95 11.07 -2.12 -4.25
CA ILE A 95 11.30 -2.27 -5.69
C ILE A 95 11.46 -0.91 -6.35
N GLY A 96 10.61 0.06 -6.00
CA GLY A 96 10.69 1.42 -6.50
C GLY A 96 11.96 2.17 -6.08
N ALA A 97 12.48 1.89 -4.88
CA ALA A 97 13.69 2.53 -4.38
C ALA A 97 14.98 1.98 -5.02
N LEU A 98 14.91 0.78 -5.61
CA LEU A 98 16.00 0.14 -6.35
C LEU A 98 15.97 0.46 -7.86
N SER A 99 14.91 1.13 -8.33
CA SER A 99 14.68 1.60 -9.71
C SER A 99 15.52 2.83 -10.01
#